data_AF-A0AAN4ZA48-F1
#
_entry.id   AF-A0AAN4ZA48-F1
#
_cell.length_a   1.000
_cell.length_b   1.000
_cell.length_c   1.000
_cell.angle_alpha   90.00
_cell.angle_beta   90.00
_cell.angle_gamma   90.00
#
_symmetry.space_group_name_H-M   'P 1'
#
loop_
_entity.id
_entity.type
_entity.pdbx_description
1 polymer ?
#
loop_
_entity_poly.entity_id
_entity_poly.type
_entity_poly.pdbx_seq_one_letter_code
_entity_poly.pdbx_strand_id
1 'polypeptide(L)'
;TLSKSSTSCRFLSCFYLGRAEDGNEIREYQQLFRAEYGKEIHEDMLILNYWRDGKLCLRPFLFLLMADSVEVISVSTALSLVFLTYREIGKAKNISETARTFHLRILIAATAQTLTPILLVYIPYFLNVTISLFHLYSPFYSALSMLLLSFFPCIDPILIILLIKPYRQGFMRLLGKRNRKIAVVASAFT
;
A
#
# COMPACT_ATOMS: atom_id res chain seq x y z
N THR A 1 26.22 -1.30 1.17
CA THR A 1 26.16 -0.18 2.13
C THR A 1 25.54 1.09 1.55
N LEU A 2 25.71 1.37 0.24
CA LEU A 2 25.13 2.53 -0.46
C LEU A 2 23.59 2.56 -0.56
N SER A 3 22.91 1.42 -0.61
CA SER A 3 21.43 1.36 -0.70
C SER A 3 20.73 1.86 0.57
N LYS A 4 21.28 1.59 1.77
CA LYS A 4 20.69 2.05 3.05
C LYS A 4 20.69 3.58 3.21
N SER A 5 21.73 4.27 2.69
CA SER A 5 21.85 5.73 2.82
C SER A 5 20.80 6.48 1.98
N SER A 6 20.47 5.98 0.78
CA SER A 6 19.45 6.58 -0.08
C SER A 6 18.03 6.42 0.50
N THR A 7 17.72 5.24 1.05
CA THR A 7 16.41 4.99 1.69
C THR A 7 16.22 5.83 2.95
N SER A 8 17.26 5.97 3.79
CA SER A 8 17.22 6.85 4.95
C SER A 8 17.03 8.32 4.58
N CYS A 9 17.69 8.79 3.51
CA CYS A 9 17.53 10.18 3.05
C CYS A 9 16.10 10.45 2.55
N ARG A 10 15.49 9.51 1.83
CA ARG A 10 14.08 9.62 1.40
C ARG A 10 13.11 9.63 2.58
N PHE A 11 13.36 8.79 3.58
CA PHE A 11 12.53 8.74 4.79
C PHE A 11 12.63 10.03 5.60
N LEU A 12 13.84 10.60 5.72
CA LEU A 12 14.08 11.91 6.35
C LEU A 12 13.41 13.05 5.58
N SER A 13 13.44 13.04 4.24
CA SER A 13 12.75 14.05 3.44
C SER A 13 11.23 13.97 3.60
N CYS A 14 10.64 12.77 3.58
CA CYS A 14 9.20 12.61 3.83
C CYS A 14 8.82 13.01 5.26
N PHE A 15 9.65 12.65 6.24
CA PHE A 15 9.45 13.02 7.65
C PHE A 15 9.56 14.53 7.87
N TYR A 16 10.51 15.19 7.19
CA TYR A 16 10.68 16.63 7.26
C TYR A 16 9.55 17.35 6.53
N LEU A 17 9.17 16.91 5.33
CA LEU A 17 8.11 17.55 4.54
C LEU A 17 6.71 17.34 5.13
N GLY A 18 6.45 16.21 5.79
CA GLY A 18 5.17 15.88 6.41
C GLY A 18 5.00 16.35 7.87
N ARG A 19 5.98 17.04 8.44
CA ARG A 19 5.88 17.60 9.79
C ARG A 19 5.05 18.88 9.76
N ALA A 20 4.15 19.04 10.74
CA ALA A 20 3.40 20.27 10.94
C ALA A 20 4.36 21.47 11.04
N GLU A 21 4.04 22.53 10.30
CA GLU A 21 4.94 23.67 10.11
C GLU A 21 4.86 24.67 11.26
N ASP A 22 3.76 24.67 12.03
CA ASP A 22 3.57 25.46 13.24
C ASP A 22 2.85 24.66 14.35
N GLY A 23 3.29 24.80 15.60
CA GLY A 23 2.67 24.20 16.76
C GLY A 23 1.28 24.78 17.09
N ASN A 24 0.97 25.99 16.61
CA ASN A 24 -0.37 26.57 16.76
C ASN A 24 -1.42 25.84 15.91
N GLU A 25 -1.07 25.39 14.70
CA GLU A 25 -1.97 24.59 13.86
C GLU A 25 -2.31 23.27 14.52
N ILE A 26 -1.31 22.60 15.11
CA ILE A 26 -1.52 21.35 15.85
C ILE A 26 -2.57 21.55 16.95
N ARG A 27 -2.51 22.68 17.67
CA ARG A 27 -3.46 23.00 18.75
C ARG A 27 -4.87 23.27 18.23
N GLU A 28 -5.00 23.96 17.10
CA GLU A 28 -6.30 24.21 16.46
C GLU A 28 -6.95 22.92 15.98
N TYR A 29 -6.21 22.06 15.28
CA TYR A 29 -6.72 20.75 14.86
C TYR A 29 -7.01 19.82 16.04
N GLN A 30 -6.21 19.85 17.10
CA GLN A 30 -6.51 19.13 18.34
C GLN A 30 -7.82 19.60 18.98
N GLN A 31 -8.13 20.89 18.93
CA GLN A 31 -9.40 21.43 19.42
C GLN A 31 -10.58 20.97 18.56
N LEU A 32 -10.45 21.02 17.23
CA LEU A 32 -11.48 20.53 16.31
C LEU A 32 -11.73 19.03 16.50
N PHE A 33 -10.68 18.22 16.59
CA PHE A 33 -10.81 16.79 16.84
C PHE A 33 -11.42 16.48 18.21
N ARG A 34 -11.06 17.25 19.24
CA ARG A 34 -11.67 17.13 20.58
C ARG A 34 -13.16 17.46 20.54
N ALA A 35 -13.57 18.46 19.77
CA ALA A 35 -14.98 18.82 19.60
C ALA A 35 -15.77 17.73 18.87
N GLU A 36 -15.18 17.09 17.86
CA GLU A 36 -15.85 16.07 17.04
C GLU A 36 -15.90 14.69 17.73
N TYR A 37 -14.82 14.26 18.40
CA TYR A 37 -14.68 12.90 18.93
C TYR A 37 -14.54 12.81 20.45
N GLY A 38 -14.48 13.93 21.16
CA GLY A 38 -14.34 13.97 22.63
C GLY A 38 -13.03 13.41 23.17
N LYS A 39 -12.01 13.23 22.32
CA LYS A 39 -10.72 12.62 22.67
C LYS A 39 -9.56 13.59 22.43
N GLU A 40 -8.56 13.54 23.32
CA GLU A 40 -7.31 14.28 23.16
C GLU A 40 -6.30 13.45 22.34
N ILE A 41 -5.74 14.04 21.28
CA ILE A 41 -4.65 13.42 20.51
C ILE A 41 -3.34 14.12 20.85
N HIS A 42 -2.33 13.36 21.27
CA HIS A 42 -0.97 13.85 21.52
C HIS A 42 0.01 13.58 20.36
N GLU A 43 -0.43 12.90 19.30
CA GLU A 43 0.43 12.52 18.18
C GLU A 43 0.40 13.56 17.06
N ASP A 44 1.56 14.13 16.76
CA ASP A 44 1.80 15.15 15.72
C ASP A 44 1.70 14.64 14.28
N MET A 45 1.22 13.41 14.08
CA MET A 45 1.46 12.71 12.82
C MET A 45 0.35 12.96 11.81
N LEU A 46 0.62 13.96 10.96
CA LEU A 46 0.06 14.19 9.63
C LEU A 46 -1.21 15.05 9.55
N ILE A 47 -1.06 16.33 9.88
CA ILE A 47 -2.01 17.39 9.50
C ILE A 47 -1.50 18.00 8.19
N LEU A 48 -2.22 17.78 7.08
CA LEU A 48 -1.93 18.40 5.79
C LEU A 48 -2.83 19.62 5.60
N ASN A 49 -2.38 20.78 6.08
CA ASN A 49 -3.08 22.04 5.83
C ASN A 49 -2.53 22.71 4.55
N TYR A 50 -3.29 22.63 3.46
CA TYR A 50 -2.88 23.18 2.16
C TYR A 50 -3.07 24.70 2.04
N TRP A 51 -3.83 25.32 2.95
CA TRP A 51 -4.25 26.70 2.84
C TRP A 51 -4.05 27.43 4.17
N ARG A 52 -3.24 28.49 4.15
CA ARG A 52 -3.01 29.37 5.31
C ARG A 52 -3.28 30.82 4.91
N ASP A 53 -4.18 31.49 5.62
CA ASP A 53 -4.58 32.88 5.36
C ASP A 53 -4.98 33.15 3.89
N GLY A 54 -5.64 32.17 3.25
CA GLY A 54 -6.04 32.24 1.85
C GLY A 54 -4.90 32.06 0.84
N LYS A 55 -3.68 31.74 1.29
CA LYS A 55 -2.53 31.41 0.44
C LYS A 55 -2.24 29.92 0.50
N LEU A 56 -1.89 29.36 -0.65
CA LEU A 56 -1.53 27.95 -0.76
C LEU A 56 -0.14 27.70 -0.14
N CYS A 57 -0.09 26.79 0.82
CA CYS A 57 1.15 26.37 1.47
C CYS A 57 1.94 25.46 0.53
N LEU A 58 3.09 25.96 0.04
CA LEU A 58 3.88 25.27 -0.97
C LEU A 58 4.40 23.90 -0.48
N ARG A 59 4.75 23.78 0.80
CA ARG A 59 5.36 22.56 1.36
C ARG A 59 4.42 21.34 1.36
N PRO A 60 3.21 21.38 1.95
CA PRO A 60 2.27 20.26 1.88
C PRO A 60 1.83 19.98 0.43
N PHE A 61 1.74 21.01 -0.41
CA PHE A 61 1.45 20.85 -1.83
C PHE A 61 2.58 20.11 -2.59
N LEU A 62 3.84 20.45 -2.35
CA LEU A 62 4.99 19.73 -2.93
C LEU A 62 5.07 18.29 -2.42
N PHE A 63 4.77 18.05 -1.14
CA PHE A 63 4.69 16.71 -0.57
C PHE A 63 3.62 15.87 -1.28
N LEU A 64 2.44 16.45 -1.53
CA LEU A 64 1.37 15.82 -2.30
C LEU A 64 1.83 15.45 -3.71
N LEU A 65 2.36 16.41 -4.48
CA LEU A 65 2.84 16.14 -5.84
C LEU A 65 3.91 15.04 -5.88
N MET A 66 4.80 15.03 -4.89
CA MET A 66 5.80 13.97 -4.75
C MET A 66 5.14 12.62 -4.46
N ALA A 67 4.22 12.54 -3.50
CA ALA A 67 3.52 11.31 -3.15
C ALA A 67 2.72 10.74 -4.33
N ASP A 68 1.93 11.58 -5.01
CA ASP A 68 1.15 11.20 -6.19
C ASP A 68 2.06 10.71 -7.33
N SER A 69 3.19 11.40 -7.57
CA SER A 69 4.13 10.98 -8.61
C SER A 69 4.71 9.59 -8.34
N VAL A 70 5.02 9.28 -7.08
CA VAL A 70 5.55 7.96 -6.67
C VAL A 70 4.50 6.89 -6.88
N GLU A 71 3.23 7.16 -6.53
CA GLU A 71 2.13 6.24 -6.74
C GLU A 71 1.92 5.94 -8.24
N VAL A 72 1.86 6.99 -9.06
CA VAL A 72 1.66 6.87 -10.51
C VAL A 72 2.79 6.06 -11.15
N ILE A 73 4.05 6.31 -10.78
CA ILE A 73 5.20 5.55 -11.28
C ILE A 73 5.12 4.08 -10.83
N SER A 74 4.76 3.83 -9.56
CA SER A 74 4.62 2.49 -9.01
C SER A 74 3.54 1.68 -9.74
N VAL A 75 2.35 2.25 -9.93
CA VAL A 75 1.25 1.59 -10.65
C VAL A 75 1.62 1.37 -12.12
N SER A 76 2.23 2.36 -12.77
CA SER A 76 2.64 2.25 -14.17
C SER A 76 3.67 1.14 -14.41
N THR A 77 4.66 1.02 -13.51
CA THR A 77 5.67 -0.05 -13.58
C THR A 77 5.05 -1.41 -13.31
N ALA A 78 4.16 -1.54 -12.32
CA ALA A 78 3.45 -2.78 -12.04
C ALA A 78 2.61 -3.24 -13.24
N LEU A 79 1.81 -2.36 -13.85
CA LEU A 79 1.02 -2.67 -15.04
C LEU A 79 1.90 -3.08 -16.22
N SER A 80 3.01 -2.36 -16.43
CA SER A 80 3.98 -2.69 -17.47
C SER A 80 4.59 -4.09 -17.27
N LEU A 81 4.98 -4.42 -16.04
CA LEU A 81 5.53 -5.74 -15.71
C LEU A 81 4.50 -6.86 -15.87
N VAL A 82 3.26 -6.64 -15.46
CA VAL A 82 2.17 -7.61 -15.64
C VAL A 82 1.93 -7.87 -17.13
N PHE A 83 1.84 -6.80 -17.92
CA PHE A 83 1.64 -6.90 -19.37
C PHE A 83 2.80 -7.62 -20.06
N LEU A 84 4.05 -7.23 -19.77
CA LEU A 84 5.24 -7.87 -20.32
C LEU A 84 5.30 -9.35 -19.95
N THR A 85 5.07 -9.68 -18.68
CA THR A 85 5.10 -11.07 -18.20
C THR A 85 4.02 -11.91 -18.89
N TYR A 86 2.79 -11.39 -19.01
CA TYR A 86 1.72 -12.07 -19.72
C TYR A 86 2.09 -12.33 -21.19
N ARG A 87 2.68 -11.33 -21.85
CA ARG A 87 3.11 -11.43 -23.25
C ARG A 87 4.22 -12.46 -23.44
N GLU A 88 5.22 -12.49 -22.57
CA GLU A 88 6.33 -13.45 -22.67
C GLU A 88 5.86 -14.89 -22.37
N ILE A 89 4.93 -15.09 -21.43
CA ILE A 89 4.29 -16.40 -21.20
C ILE A 89 3.50 -16.86 -22.45
N GLY A 90 2.89 -15.93 -23.19
CA GLY A 90 2.20 -16.23 -24.45
C GLY A 90 3.13 -16.61 -25.60
N LYS A 91 4.35 -16.05 -25.63
CA LYS A 91 5.35 -16.31 -26.68
C LYS A 91 6.22 -17.53 -26.42
N ALA A 92 6.34 -17.96 -25.17
CA ALA A 92 7.19 -19.07 -24.77
C ALA A 92 6.67 -20.40 -25.36
N LYS A 93 7.33 -20.91 -26.40
CA LYS A 93 7.01 -22.20 -27.05
C LYS A 93 7.66 -23.42 -26.38
N ASN A 94 8.70 -23.19 -25.58
CA ASN A 94 9.51 -24.24 -24.94
C ASN A 94 9.15 -24.50 -23.46
N ILE A 95 8.01 -24.00 -22.99
CA ILE A 95 7.55 -24.23 -21.61
C ILE A 95 6.51 -25.34 -21.59
N SER A 96 6.56 -26.20 -20.57
CA SER A 96 5.51 -27.19 -20.35
C SER A 96 4.20 -26.49 -19.96
N GLU A 97 3.06 -27.08 -20.31
CA GLU A 97 1.73 -26.56 -19.93
C GLU A 97 1.58 -26.43 -18.40
N THR A 98 2.22 -27.33 -17.64
CA THR A 98 2.28 -27.27 -16.18
C THR A 98 3.02 -26.03 -15.69
N ALA A 99 4.21 -25.74 -16.24
CA ALA A 99 4.99 -24.56 -15.89
C ALA A 99 4.26 -23.28 -16.29
N ARG A 100 3.64 -23.25 -17.48
CA ARG A 100 2.83 -22.13 -17.97
C ARG A 100 1.68 -21.80 -17.01
N THR A 101 0.93 -22.81 -16.61
CA THR A 101 -0.19 -22.66 -15.65
C THR A 101 0.30 -22.18 -14.29
N PHE A 102 1.48 -22.63 -13.85
CA PHE A 102 2.09 -22.18 -12.60
C PHE A 102 2.47 -20.70 -12.64
N HIS A 103 3.17 -20.25 -13.69
CA HIS A 103 3.55 -18.84 -13.87
C HIS A 103 2.32 -17.93 -13.95
N LEU A 104 1.28 -18.31 -14.69
CA LEU A 104 0.03 -17.53 -14.76
C LEU A 104 -0.65 -17.40 -13.40
N ARG A 105 -0.65 -18.45 -12.58
CA ARG A 105 -1.23 -18.39 -11.24
C ARG A 105 -0.46 -17.45 -10.30
N ILE A 106 0.87 -17.47 -10.36
CA ILE A 106 1.71 -16.52 -9.61
C ILE A 106 1.44 -15.09 -10.10
N LEU A 107 1.36 -14.88 -11.42
CA LEU A 107 1.07 -13.57 -11.98
C LEU A 107 -0.30 -13.05 -11.51
N ILE A 108 -1.35 -13.87 -11.54
CA ILE A 108 -2.68 -13.51 -11.03
C ILE A 108 -2.61 -13.17 -9.53
N ALA A 109 -1.87 -13.94 -8.74
CA ALA A 109 -1.70 -13.68 -7.32
C ALA A 109 -0.97 -12.35 -7.06
N ALA A 110 0.12 -12.07 -7.78
CA ALA A 110 0.86 -10.82 -7.69
C ALA A 110 0.00 -9.62 -8.11
N THR A 111 -0.80 -9.75 -9.18
CA THR A 111 -1.74 -8.70 -9.60
C THR A 111 -2.78 -8.42 -8.53
N ALA A 112 -3.40 -9.45 -7.95
CA ALA A 112 -4.37 -9.28 -6.88
C ALA A 112 -3.75 -8.67 -5.62
N GLN A 113 -2.53 -9.07 -5.27
CA GLN A 113 -1.80 -8.47 -4.16
C GLN A 113 -1.49 -7.00 -4.43
N THR A 114 -1.17 -6.61 -5.66
CA THR A 114 -0.89 -5.22 -6.03
C THR A 114 -2.16 -4.36 -6.04
N LEU A 115 -3.30 -4.93 -6.44
CA LEU A 115 -4.60 -4.25 -6.42
C LEU A 115 -5.11 -3.99 -4.99
N THR A 116 -4.70 -4.81 -4.03
CA THR A 116 -5.16 -4.72 -2.63
C THR A 116 -4.80 -3.37 -1.97
N PRO A 117 -3.52 -2.95 -1.90
CA PRO A 117 -3.17 -1.63 -1.39
C PRO A 117 -3.70 -0.50 -2.28
N ILE A 118 -3.84 -0.70 -3.59
CA ILE A 118 -4.46 0.31 -4.47
C ILE A 118 -5.88 0.63 -3.99
N LEU A 119 -6.69 -0.41 -3.75
CA LEU A 119 -8.09 -0.24 -3.35
C LEU A 119 -8.26 0.19 -1.89
N LEU A 120 -7.46 -0.38 -0.98
CA LEU A 120 -7.63 -0.19 0.47
C LEU A 120 -6.83 0.98 1.04
N VAL A 121 -5.78 1.41 0.35
CA VAL A 121 -4.85 2.43 0.87
C VAL A 121 -4.78 3.61 -0.09
N TYR A 122 -4.42 3.39 -1.34
CA TYR A 122 -4.10 4.49 -2.25
C TYR A 122 -5.33 5.29 -2.69
N ILE A 123 -6.40 4.64 -3.14
CA ILE A 123 -7.65 5.33 -3.47
C ILE A 123 -8.20 6.14 -2.28
N PRO A 124 -8.40 5.56 -1.07
CA PRO A 124 -8.93 6.34 0.04
C PRO A 124 -7.98 7.44 0.51
N TYR A 125 -6.67 7.24 0.40
CA TYR A 125 -5.67 8.29 0.66
C TYR A 125 -5.79 9.43 -0.35
N PHE A 126 -5.75 9.12 -1.65
CA PHE A 126 -5.86 10.09 -2.75
C PHE A 126 -7.15 10.90 -2.63
N LEU A 127 -8.28 10.24 -2.33
CA LEU A 127 -9.56 10.93 -2.12
C LEU A 127 -9.50 11.86 -0.92
N ASN A 128 -9.03 11.43 0.25
CA ASN A 128 -8.98 12.30 1.44
C ASN A 128 -8.07 13.50 1.24
N VAL A 129 -6.93 13.29 0.60
CA VAL A 129 -5.96 14.35 0.32
C VAL A 129 -6.50 15.33 -0.73
N THR A 130 -7.06 14.83 -1.82
CA THR A 130 -7.63 15.67 -2.89
C THR A 130 -8.84 16.45 -2.41
N ILE A 131 -9.73 15.84 -1.62
CA ILE A 131 -10.90 16.49 -1.02
C ILE A 131 -10.46 17.64 -0.10
N SER A 132 -9.38 17.44 0.66
CA SER A 132 -8.79 18.46 1.54
C SER A 132 -8.23 19.68 0.78
N LEU A 133 -7.80 19.52 -0.48
CA LEU A 133 -7.39 20.66 -1.33
C LEU A 133 -8.55 21.60 -1.67
N PHE A 134 -9.77 21.06 -1.80
CA PHE A 134 -10.97 21.81 -2.16
C PHE A 134 -11.72 22.39 -0.97
N HIS A 135 -11.13 22.37 0.24
CA HIS A 135 -11.79 22.74 1.51
C HIS A 135 -13.07 21.94 1.81
N LEU A 136 -13.23 20.79 1.16
CA LEU A 136 -14.29 19.85 1.46
C LEU A 136 -13.72 18.93 2.54
N TYR A 137 -14.35 18.85 3.70
CA TYR A 137 -14.02 17.87 4.73
C TYR A 137 -15.23 17.01 4.99
N SER A 138 -15.02 15.70 5.04
CA SER A 138 -16.06 14.74 5.40
C SER A 138 -15.53 13.76 6.44
N PRO A 139 -16.03 13.84 7.69
CA PRO A 139 -15.64 12.94 8.76
C PRO A 139 -15.85 11.46 8.40
N PHE A 140 -16.90 11.16 7.62
CA PHE A 140 -17.22 9.81 7.20
C PHE A 140 -16.15 9.21 6.28
N TYR A 141 -15.72 9.94 5.25
CA TYR A 141 -14.68 9.47 4.32
C TYR A 141 -13.31 9.34 5.00
N SER A 142 -13.00 10.26 5.92
CA SER A 142 -11.79 10.18 6.75
C SER A 142 -11.80 8.92 7.63
N ALA A 143 -12.88 8.69 8.39
CA ALA A 143 -13.02 7.50 9.23
C ALA A 143 -12.97 6.19 8.42
N LEU A 144 -13.65 6.15 7.26
CA LEU A 144 -13.62 5.00 6.36
C LEU A 144 -12.19 4.72 5.85
N SER A 145 -11.43 5.75 5.48
CA SER A 145 -10.06 5.58 5.02
C SER A 145 -9.12 5.02 6.09
N MET A 146 -9.24 5.52 7.33
CA MET A 146 -8.46 5.01 8.47
C MET A 146 -8.81 3.55 8.76
N LEU A 147 -10.09 3.18 8.64
CA LEU A 147 -10.54 1.81 8.80
C LEU A 147 -9.94 0.90 7.74
N LEU A 148 -10.03 1.27 6.45
CA LEU A 148 -9.47 0.47 5.35
C LEU A 148 -7.94 0.31 5.48
N LEU A 149 -7.25 1.39 5.85
CA LEU A 149 -5.81 1.37 6.11
C LEU A 149 -5.45 0.42 7.26
N SER A 150 -6.26 0.39 8.32
CA SER A 150 -6.05 -0.49 9.48
C SER A 150 -6.28 -1.98 9.16
N PHE A 151 -7.17 -2.27 8.21
CA PHE A 151 -7.44 -3.65 7.78
C PHE A 151 -6.47 -4.18 6.72
N PHE A 152 -5.79 -3.30 5.97
CA PHE A 152 -4.84 -3.70 4.93
C PHE A 152 -3.80 -4.75 5.39
N PRO A 153 -3.12 -4.59 6.55
CA PRO A 153 -2.15 -5.57 7.02
C PRO A 153 -2.74 -6.95 7.32
N CYS A 154 -4.05 -7.03 7.58
CA CYS A 154 -4.75 -8.29 7.80
C CYS A 154 -5.20 -8.92 6.48
N ILE A 155 -5.67 -8.12 5.52
CA ILE A 155 -6.21 -8.59 4.25
C ILE A 155 -5.11 -9.11 3.32
N ASP A 156 -3.97 -8.42 3.23
CA ASP A 156 -2.84 -8.81 2.37
C ASP A 156 -2.35 -10.26 2.59
N PRO A 157 -2.04 -10.69 3.83
CA PRO A 157 -1.63 -12.07 4.10
C PRO A 157 -2.77 -13.09 3.88
N ILE A 158 -4.03 -12.69 4.08
CA ILE A 158 -5.17 -13.59 3.80
C ILE A 158 -5.26 -13.84 2.28
N LEU A 159 -5.12 -12.80 1.46
CA LEU A 159 -5.19 -12.94 0.00
C LEU A 159 -4.06 -13.80 -0.55
N ILE A 160 -2.82 -13.61 -0.12
CA ILE A 160 -1.71 -14.45 -0.60
C ILE A 160 -1.90 -15.92 -0.21
N ILE A 161 -2.37 -16.19 1.01
CA ILE A 161 -2.69 -17.55 1.47
C ILE A 161 -3.78 -18.13 0.59
N LEU A 162 -4.87 -17.40 0.32
CA LEU A 162 -6.00 -17.88 -0.48
C LEU A 162 -5.65 -18.09 -1.96
N LEU A 163 -4.87 -17.21 -2.59
CA LEU A 163 -4.63 -17.26 -4.04
C LEU A 163 -3.57 -18.29 -4.43
N ILE A 164 -2.55 -18.50 -3.59
CA ILE A 164 -1.42 -19.37 -3.91
C ILE A 164 -1.60 -20.75 -3.28
N LYS A 165 -1.76 -21.77 -4.15
CA LYS A 165 -1.96 -23.18 -3.76
C LYS A 165 -0.99 -23.71 -2.69
N PRO A 166 0.35 -23.55 -2.82
CA PRO A 166 1.27 -24.04 -1.79
C PRO A 166 1.07 -23.35 -0.44
N TYR A 167 0.72 -22.05 -0.40
CA TYR A 167 0.42 -21.37 0.87
C TYR A 167 -0.87 -21.90 1.51
N ARG A 168 -1.95 -22.13 0.73
CA ARG A 168 -3.15 -22.82 1.25
C ARG A 168 -2.83 -24.18 1.85
N GLN A 169 -2.01 -24.98 1.16
CA GLN A 169 -1.64 -26.32 1.61
C GLN A 169 -0.79 -26.25 2.90
N GLY A 170 0.14 -25.31 2.99
CA GLY A 170 0.90 -25.03 4.21
C GLY A 170 -0.01 -24.64 5.38
N PHE A 171 -0.96 -23.72 5.14
CA PHE A 171 -1.92 -23.28 6.14
C PHE A 171 -2.83 -24.42 6.63
N MET A 172 -3.35 -25.25 5.73
CA MET A 172 -4.15 -26.43 6.09
C MET A 172 -3.35 -27.48 6.87
N ARG A 173 -2.04 -27.58 6.62
CA ARG A 173 -1.13 -28.43 7.41
C ARG A 173 -0.90 -27.86 8.80
N LEU A 174 -0.73 -26.54 8.93
CA LEU A 174 -0.64 -25.87 10.24
C LEU A 174 -1.93 -26.03 11.06
N LEU A 175 -3.09 -26.02 10.40
CA LEU A 175 -4.40 -26.25 11.03
C LEU A 175 -4.74 -27.73 11.29
N GLY A 176 -3.81 -28.67 11.12
CA GLY A 176 -3.97 -30.05 11.60
C GLY A 176 -4.63 -31.04 10.65
N LYS A 177 -4.82 -30.73 9.35
CA LYS A 177 -5.14 -31.77 8.35
C LYS A 177 -3.90 -32.60 8.01
N ARG A 178 -3.52 -33.49 8.94
CA ARG A 178 -2.48 -34.50 8.77
C ARG A 178 -2.98 -35.59 7.83
N ASN A 179 -2.45 -35.62 6.60
CA ASN A 179 -2.29 -36.87 5.86
C ASN A 179 -0.90 -36.89 5.18
N ARG A 180 -0.34 -38.09 5.16
CA ARG A 180 1.07 -38.46 5.35
C ARG A 180 1.97 -38.25 4.12
N LYS A 181 3.27 -38.19 4.41
CA LYS A 181 4.48 -38.32 3.55
C LYS A 181 4.86 -37.11 2.69
N ILE A 182 5.76 -36.31 3.25
CA ILE A 182 6.74 -35.53 2.48
C ILE A 182 7.67 -36.55 1.83
N ALA A 183 7.45 -36.85 0.55
CA ALA A 183 8.57 -37.25 -0.30
C ALA A 183 9.40 -35.97 -0.46
N VAL A 184 10.56 -35.95 0.19
CA VAL A 184 11.58 -34.94 -0.03
C VAL A 184 11.85 -34.92 -1.53
N VAL A 185 11.58 -33.80 -2.20
CA VAL A 185 12.06 -33.54 -3.56
C VAL A 185 13.57 -33.32 -3.44
N ALA A 186 14.29 -34.42 -3.25
CA ALA A 186 15.68 -34.53 -3.57
C ALA A 186 15.72 -34.95 -5.05
N SER A 187 16.51 -34.23 -5.85
CA SER A 187 16.75 -34.43 -7.28
C SER A 187 15.75 -33.79 -8.26
N ALA A 188 15.88 -32.48 -8.46
CA ALA A 188 15.65 -31.88 -9.78
C ALA A 188 16.91 -31.15 -10.32
N PHE A 189 18.06 -31.38 -9.68
CA PHE A 189 19.38 -30.89 -10.09
C PHE A 189 20.45 -31.95 -9.79
N THR A 190 20.40 -33.03 -10.56
CA THR A 190 21.51 -33.94 -10.92
C THR A 190 21.07 -34.69 -12.15
#